data_AF-A0AAD5ED32-F1
#
_entry.id   AF-A0AAD5ED32-F1
#
_cell.length_a   1.000
_cell.length_b   1.000
_cell.length_c   1.000
_cell.angle_alpha   90.00
_cell.angle_beta   90.00
_cell.angle_gamma   90.00
#
_symmetry.space_group_name_H-M   'P 1'
#
loop_
_entity.id
_entity.type
_entity.pdbx_description
1 polymer ?
#
loop_
_entity_poly.entity_id
_entity_poly.type
_entity_poly.pdbx_seq_one_letter_code
_entity_poly.pdbx_strand_id
1 'polypeptide(L)'
;MRTSPWIQESVNCKDPEERLSKEIQEFITYIQPTKKEAQLRNEALSQVTKIVKEEFPSSSIHAYGSIITGLELPCSDVDICVKIPREMSTDTIAFSLRQLRKAMLKKRLTTYARTNVVARPNMKVPVFALSLNDSDIEVDICINNDAPSTATTIKWLEEYSLLKPLFLVLKHGLSSLMLDNHPTFYMMDTKRNGMASFTLICLIVRFFQMEEDKGVKIEDLSLGNTLLRILKYWSEFDFVHTGIFLKNKGGFFKKDTKSTNSPLKNPEVIAVEDPDNEDVNVARSSTKIDKIISGLKKAYQLLDERLKTSEQDSLLSSFILLPANVGDQRPCGKQYVLEGLGNFHLSNSRPSRMAIRHALNKEDKRKGYSGKRGRYEDESGRRSRHEDDSGRRSRYEDRPGKKGNYDGHSNHNGKRKRQFQSDPAESSTSKNSKRYKHAVSRYNKNRP
;
A
#
# COMPACT_ATOMS: atom_id res chain seq x y z
N MET A 1 -24.13 20.56 7.07
CA MET A 1 -23.49 19.39 7.72
C MET A 1 -22.30 18.93 6.87
N ARG A 2 -21.42 18.03 7.34
CA ARG A 2 -20.44 17.37 6.45
C ARG A 2 -21.14 16.19 5.76
N THR A 3 -21.70 16.42 4.59
CA THR A 3 -22.12 15.34 3.70
C THR A 3 -20.88 14.69 3.08
N SER A 4 -20.72 13.38 3.18
CA SER A 4 -19.69 12.68 2.42
C SER A 4 -19.97 12.88 0.91
N PRO A 5 -18.99 13.28 0.10
CA PRO A 5 -19.21 13.78 -1.27
C PRO A 5 -19.62 12.70 -2.29
N TRP A 6 -19.78 11.44 -1.85
CA TRP A 6 -20.33 10.35 -2.65
C TRP A 6 -21.83 10.15 -2.46
N ILE A 7 -22.44 10.58 -1.35
CA ILE A 7 -23.85 10.28 -1.02
C ILE A 7 -24.77 10.83 -2.11
N GLN A 8 -25.65 9.99 -2.65
CA GLN A 8 -26.70 10.39 -3.61
C GLN A 8 -28.08 9.93 -3.12
N GLU A 9 -28.56 8.77 -3.56
CA GLU A 9 -29.89 8.25 -3.23
C GLU A 9 -29.89 7.30 -2.03
N SER A 10 -28.73 6.76 -1.65
CA SER A 10 -28.55 5.81 -0.54
C SER A 10 -29.13 6.33 0.78
N VAL A 11 -29.06 7.64 1.05
CA VAL A 11 -29.66 8.28 2.24
C VAL A 11 -31.17 8.06 2.37
N ASN A 12 -31.89 7.83 1.27
CA ASN A 12 -33.33 7.58 1.27
C ASN A 12 -33.70 6.12 1.59
N CYS A 13 -32.72 5.21 1.60
CA CYS A 13 -32.91 3.80 1.93
C CYS A 13 -33.04 3.62 3.44
N LYS A 14 -34.10 2.93 3.88
CA LYS A 14 -34.42 2.73 5.30
C LYS A 14 -33.74 1.50 5.92
N ASP A 15 -33.43 0.49 5.11
CA ASP A 15 -32.74 -0.70 5.58
C ASP A 15 -31.21 -0.44 5.65
N PRO A 16 -30.54 -0.66 6.79
CA PRO A 16 -29.11 -0.35 6.93
C PRO A 16 -28.18 -1.16 6.01
N GLU A 17 -28.52 -2.40 5.66
CA GLU A 17 -27.67 -3.26 4.81
C GLU A 17 -27.84 -2.93 3.32
N GLU A 18 -29.08 -2.68 2.88
CA GLU A 18 -29.37 -2.17 1.53
C GLU A 18 -28.80 -0.75 1.36
N ARG A 19 -28.92 0.11 2.38
CA ARG A 19 -28.33 1.45 2.40
C ARG A 19 -26.81 1.40 2.26
N LEU A 20 -26.13 0.56 3.06
CA LEU A 20 -24.68 0.35 2.92
C LEU A 20 -24.32 -0.19 1.54
N SER A 21 -25.10 -1.12 0.98
CA SER A 21 -24.88 -1.67 -0.36
C SER A 21 -24.97 -0.61 -1.46
N LYS A 22 -25.95 0.30 -1.38
CA LYS A 22 -26.10 1.45 -2.30
C LYS A 22 -24.98 2.47 -2.11
N GLU A 23 -24.65 2.81 -0.86
CA GLU A 23 -23.59 3.76 -0.56
C GLU A 23 -22.20 3.27 -0.99
N ILE A 24 -21.95 1.95 -0.96
CA ILE A 24 -20.75 1.35 -1.58
C ILE A 24 -20.74 1.65 -3.09
N GLN A 25 -21.81 1.40 -3.83
CA GLN A 25 -21.85 1.67 -5.29
C GLN A 25 -21.68 3.17 -5.62
N GLU A 26 -22.27 4.05 -4.82
CA GLU A 26 -22.06 5.50 -4.89
C GLU A 26 -20.60 5.88 -4.65
N PHE A 27 -19.96 5.34 -3.60
CA PHE A 27 -18.54 5.53 -3.32
C PHE A 27 -17.65 5.02 -4.45
N ILE A 28 -17.92 3.82 -5.00
CA ILE A 28 -17.20 3.27 -6.15
C ILE A 28 -17.33 4.17 -7.37
N THR A 29 -18.51 4.75 -7.60
CA THR A 29 -18.76 5.70 -8.69
C THR A 29 -17.99 7.00 -8.49
N TYR A 30 -17.97 7.53 -7.27
CA TYR A 30 -17.24 8.75 -6.91
C TYR A 30 -15.72 8.61 -7.10
N ILE A 31 -15.11 7.48 -6.72
CA ILE A 31 -13.66 7.25 -6.86
C ILE A 31 -13.20 6.91 -8.29
N GLN A 32 -14.10 6.74 -9.27
CA GLN A 32 -13.71 6.28 -10.61
C GLN A 32 -12.66 7.21 -11.24
N PRO A 33 -11.64 6.66 -11.93
CA PRO A 33 -10.62 7.46 -12.62
C PRO A 33 -11.22 8.46 -13.61
N THR A 34 -10.92 9.74 -13.43
CA THR A 34 -11.35 10.78 -14.37
C THR A 34 -10.61 10.65 -15.69
N LYS A 35 -11.20 11.20 -16.77
CA LYS A 35 -10.53 11.33 -18.08
C LYS A 35 -9.17 12.03 -17.98
N LYS A 36 -9.01 12.98 -17.04
CA LYS A 36 -7.76 13.69 -16.76
C LYS A 36 -6.71 12.79 -16.11
N GLU A 37 -7.09 12.04 -15.06
CA GLU A 37 -6.18 11.08 -14.41
C GLU A 37 -5.73 9.97 -15.39
N ALA A 38 -6.66 9.45 -16.20
CA ALA A 38 -6.36 8.49 -17.24
C ALA A 38 -5.43 9.07 -18.33
N GLN A 39 -5.63 10.31 -18.76
CA GLN A 39 -4.74 10.99 -19.71
C GLN A 39 -3.32 11.12 -19.14
N LEU A 40 -3.17 11.66 -17.93
CA LEU A 40 -1.87 11.86 -17.29
C LEU A 40 -1.12 10.53 -17.09
N ARG A 41 -1.82 9.44 -16.74
CA ARG A 41 -1.23 8.09 -16.63
C ARG A 41 -0.73 7.55 -17.98
N ASN A 42 -1.46 7.81 -19.06
CA ASN A 42 -1.04 7.45 -20.42
C ASN A 42 0.16 8.30 -20.90
N GLU A 43 0.20 9.58 -20.55
CA GLU A 43 1.34 10.48 -20.83
C GLU A 43 2.58 10.06 -20.05
N ALA A 44 2.43 9.73 -18.76
CA ALA A 44 3.48 9.17 -17.91
C ALA A 44 4.08 7.87 -18.51
N LEU A 45 3.22 6.91 -18.86
CA LEU A 45 3.62 5.66 -19.52
C LEU A 45 4.35 5.92 -20.85
N SER A 46 3.87 6.88 -21.66
CA SER A 46 4.49 7.26 -22.93
C SER A 46 5.90 7.85 -22.74
N GLN A 47 6.07 8.78 -21.80
CA GLN A 47 7.36 9.41 -21.49
C GLN A 47 8.38 8.41 -20.96
N VAL A 48 7.96 7.53 -20.04
CA VAL A 48 8.82 6.45 -19.51
C VAL A 48 9.17 5.46 -20.62
N THR A 49 8.20 5.01 -21.42
CA THR A 49 8.42 4.08 -22.54
C THR A 49 9.43 4.61 -23.54
N LYS A 50 9.40 5.92 -23.85
CA LYS A 50 10.37 6.56 -24.75
C LYS A 50 11.81 6.39 -24.23
N ILE A 51 12.06 6.72 -22.97
CA ILE A 51 13.43 6.65 -22.40
C ILE A 51 13.85 5.19 -22.19
N VAL A 52 12.94 4.29 -21.79
CA VAL A 52 13.20 2.84 -21.75
C VAL A 52 13.60 2.30 -23.13
N LYS A 53 12.99 2.79 -24.21
CA LYS A 53 13.35 2.42 -25.59
C LYS A 53 14.66 3.02 -26.08
N GLU A 54 15.08 4.18 -25.57
CA GLU A 54 16.41 4.72 -25.85
C GLU A 54 17.52 3.90 -25.17
N GLU A 55 17.32 3.49 -23.90
CA GLU A 55 18.32 2.71 -23.14
C GLU A 55 18.30 1.21 -23.47
N PHE A 56 17.13 0.64 -23.77
CA PHE A 56 16.93 -0.79 -24.07
C PHE A 56 16.08 -0.99 -25.34
N PRO A 57 16.63 -0.79 -26.56
CA PRO A 57 15.85 -0.79 -27.81
C PRO A 57 15.02 -2.06 -28.06
N SER A 58 15.59 -3.23 -27.78
CA SER A 58 14.96 -4.55 -27.96
C SER A 58 13.96 -4.94 -26.86
N SER A 59 13.71 -4.09 -25.86
CA SER A 59 12.73 -4.37 -24.80
C SER A 59 11.29 -4.33 -25.31
N SER A 60 10.36 -4.97 -24.61
CA SER A 60 8.94 -4.62 -24.64
C SER A 60 8.53 -4.03 -23.28
N ILE A 61 7.57 -3.11 -23.28
CA ILE A 61 7.15 -2.36 -22.10
C ILE A 61 5.66 -2.60 -21.94
N HIS A 62 5.27 -3.06 -20.75
CA HIS A 62 3.88 -3.38 -20.40
C HIS A 62 3.57 -2.74 -19.06
N ALA A 63 2.44 -2.04 -18.96
CA ALA A 63 1.89 -1.72 -17.65
C ALA A 63 1.26 -2.99 -17.04
N TYR A 64 1.20 -3.06 -15.71
CA TYR A 64 0.53 -4.16 -15.00
C TYR A 64 -0.26 -3.59 -13.80
N GLY A 65 -0.69 -4.46 -12.87
CA GLY A 65 -1.24 -4.01 -11.60
C GLY A 65 -2.53 -3.21 -11.72
N SER A 66 -2.71 -2.23 -10.84
CA SER A 66 -4.03 -1.64 -10.55
C SER A 66 -4.70 -0.94 -11.75
N ILE A 67 -3.90 -0.39 -12.67
CA ILE A 67 -4.38 0.26 -13.90
C ILE A 67 -4.96 -0.78 -14.86
N ILE A 68 -4.28 -1.91 -15.04
CA ILE A 68 -4.70 -2.96 -15.98
C ILE A 68 -5.89 -3.76 -15.43
N THR A 69 -5.95 -3.98 -14.11
CA THR A 69 -7.12 -4.63 -13.47
C THR A 69 -8.30 -3.69 -13.27
N GLY A 70 -8.16 -2.38 -13.56
CA GLY A 70 -9.18 -1.38 -13.25
C GLY A 70 -9.52 -1.29 -11.76
N LEU A 71 -8.55 -1.58 -10.88
CA LEU A 71 -8.62 -1.46 -9.42
C LEU A 71 -7.71 -0.32 -8.90
N GLU A 72 -7.38 0.62 -9.78
CA GLU A 72 -6.67 1.85 -9.48
C GLU A 72 -7.51 2.78 -8.60
N LEU A 73 -6.87 3.39 -7.60
CA LEU A 73 -7.43 4.51 -6.83
C LEU A 73 -6.98 5.82 -7.50
N PRO A 74 -7.63 6.97 -7.23
CA PRO A 74 -7.25 8.28 -7.78
C PRO A 74 -5.75 8.59 -7.73
N CYS A 75 -5.11 8.27 -6.62
CA CYS A 75 -3.69 8.51 -6.33
C CYS A 75 -2.75 7.33 -6.65
N SER A 76 -3.23 6.21 -7.21
CA SER A 76 -2.40 5.01 -7.46
C SER A 76 -1.33 5.17 -8.54
N ASP A 77 -0.21 4.49 -8.30
CA ASP A 77 1.01 4.52 -9.10
C ASP A 77 0.87 3.82 -10.47
N VAL A 78 1.77 4.12 -11.40
CA VAL A 78 1.89 3.44 -12.69
C VAL A 78 2.92 2.30 -12.59
N ASP A 79 2.42 1.09 -12.37
CA ASP A 79 3.17 -0.17 -12.43
C ASP A 79 3.66 -0.47 -13.87
N ILE A 80 4.98 -0.58 -14.09
CA ILE A 80 5.58 -0.86 -15.42
C ILE A 80 6.61 -2.00 -15.36
N CYS A 81 6.41 -3.02 -16.20
CA CYS A 81 7.40 -4.06 -16.45
C CYS A 81 8.11 -3.84 -17.79
N VAL A 82 9.44 -3.79 -17.74
CA VAL A 82 10.32 -3.80 -18.92
C VAL A 82 10.81 -5.22 -19.16
N LYS A 83 10.32 -5.85 -20.22
CA LYS A 83 10.72 -7.19 -20.66
C LYS A 83 11.88 -7.07 -21.65
N ILE A 84 13.10 -7.39 -21.21
CA ILE A 84 14.32 -7.45 -22.02
C ILE A 84 14.53 -8.93 -22.42
N PRO A 85 14.66 -9.26 -23.72
CA PRO A 85 14.70 -10.65 -24.21
C PRO A 85 16.08 -11.31 -23.98
N ARG A 86 16.43 -11.50 -22.71
CA ARG A 86 17.58 -12.27 -22.21
C ARG A 86 17.37 -12.58 -20.73
N GLU A 87 18.03 -13.62 -20.23
CA GLU A 87 18.14 -13.84 -18.78
C GLU A 87 19.02 -12.77 -18.13
N MET A 88 18.69 -12.40 -16.89
CA MET A 88 19.39 -11.36 -16.13
C MET A 88 19.38 -11.73 -14.64
N SER A 89 20.55 -11.75 -14.00
CA SER A 89 20.62 -11.90 -12.53
C SER A 89 20.03 -10.69 -11.81
N THR A 90 19.70 -10.85 -10.52
CA THR A 90 19.19 -9.77 -9.66
C THR A 90 20.09 -8.54 -9.67
N ASP A 91 21.42 -8.71 -9.65
CA ASP A 91 22.38 -7.62 -9.75
C ASP A 91 22.40 -6.97 -11.14
N THR A 92 22.24 -7.75 -12.20
CA THR A 92 22.14 -7.24 -13.58
C THR A 92 20.86 -6.41 -13.75
N ILE A 93 19.75 -6.84 -13.15
CA ILE A 93 18.50 -6.09 -13.07
C ILE A 93 18.71 -4.79 -12.28
N ALA A 94 19.27 -4.86 -11.08
CA ALA A 94 19.54 -3.68 -10.25
C ALA A 94 20.50 -2.70 -10.93
N PHE A 95 21.48 -3.18 -11.70
CA PHE A 95 22.36 -2.35 -12.53
C PHE A 95 21.59 -1.67 -13.66
N SER A 96 20.79 -2.41 -14.44
CA SER A 96 19.95 -1.82 -15.50
C SER A 96 18.96 -0.78 -14.95
N LEU A 97 18.35 -0.99 -13.78
CA LEU A 97 17.50 0.01 -13.14
C LEU A 97 18.29 1.27 -12.70
N ARG A 98 19.53 1.12 -12.23
CA ARG A 98 20.42 2.25 -11.92
C ARG A 98 20.85 3.01 -13.19
N GLN A 99 21.03 2.33 -14.33
CA GLN A 99 21.26 2.98 -15.63
C GLN A 99 20.02 3.79 -16.05
N LEU A 100 18.83 3.16 -16.02
CA LEU A 100 17.57 3.82 -16.35
C LEU A 100 17.33 5.05 -15.46
N ARG A 101 17.61 4.98 -14.15
CA ARG A 101 17.57 6.16 -13.26
C ARG A 101 18.48 7.29 -13.73
N LYS A 102 19.72 7.00 -14.16
CA LYS A 102 20.63 8.03 -14.73
C LYS A 102 20.05 8.65 -16.00
N ALA A 103 19.43 7.86 -16.87
CA ALA A 103 18.79 8.33 -18.10
C ALA A 103 17.60 9.27 -17.82
N MET A 104 16.69 8.87 -16.93
CA MET A 104 15.53 9.68 -16.51
C MET A 104 15.96 11.02 -15.89
N LEU A 105 17.01 11.01 -15.08
CA LEU A 105 17.60 12.23 -14.49
C LEU A 105 18.25 13.12 -15.56
N LYS A 106 19.04 12.56 -16.49
CA LYS A 106 19.67 13.28 -17.61
C LYS A 106 18.62 13.94 -18.52
N LYS A 107 17.47 13.28 -18.71
CA LYS A 107 16.33 13.77 -19.49
C LYS A 107 15.41 14.74 -18.71
N ARG A 108 15.70 15.00 -17.42
CA ARG A 108 14.92 15.85 -16.50
C ARG A 108 13.47 15.41 -16.28
N LEU A 109 13.13 14.13 -16.54
CA LEU A 109 11.78 13.61 -16.29
C LEU A 109 11.45 13.54 -14.79
N THR A 110 12.47 13.40 -13.95
CA THR A 110 12.37 13.33 -12.48
C THR A 110 13.63 13.94 -11.84
N THR A 111 13.73 13.99 -10.51
CA THR A 111 14.91 14.48 -9.76
C THR A 111 15.49 13.42 -8.83
N TYR A 112 16.71 13.65 -8.31
CA TYR A 112 17.38 12.67 -7.44
C TYR A 112 16.57 12.38 -6.17
N ALA A 113 15.94 13.39 -5.57
CA ALA A 113 15.09 13.25 -4.40
C ALA A 113 13.74 12.54 -4.69
N ARG A 114 13.27 12.61 -5.95
CA ARG A 114 12.02 11.98 -6.43
C ARG A 114 12.26 10.58 -7.04
N THR A 115 13.37 9.92 -6.71
CA THR A 115 13.75 8.61 -7.28
C THR A 115 14.42 7.68 -6.27
N ASN A 116 14.09 6.39 -6.30
CA ASN A 116 14.77 5.37 -5.52
C ASN A 116 14.85 4.02 -6.26
N VAL A 117 16.00 3.35 -6.26
CA VAL A 117 16.14 1.97 -6.77
C VAL A 117 16.19 1.04 -5.56
N VAL A 118 15.04 0.45 -5.24
CA VAL A 118 14.85 -0.45 -4.10
C VAL A 118 15.33 -1.85 -4.48
N ALA A 119 16.63 -2.08 -4.31
CA ALA A 119 17.24 -3.40 -4.28
C ALA A 119 17.54 -3.77 -2.82
N ARG A 120 16.66 -4.57 -2.19
CA ARG A 120 16.83 -5.07 -0.82
C ARG A 120 17.15 -6.58 -0.86
N PRO A 121 18.02 -7.13 0.02
CA PRO A 121 18.35 -8.56 0.00
C PRO A 121 17.14 -9.50 0.03
N ASN A 122 16.08 -9.09 0.74
CA ASN A 122 14.87 -9.90 0.92
C ASN A 122 13.79 -9.65 -0.18
N MET A 123 14.11 -8.91 -1.24
CA MET A 123 13.23 -8.69 -2.40
C MET A 123 13.73 -9.46 -3.62
N LYS A 124 13.00 -10.51 -4.02
CA LYS A 124 13.30 -11.30 -5.24
C LYS A 124 13.38 -10.44 -6.53
N VAL A 125 12.67 -9.32 -6.58
CA VAL A 125 12.63 -8.39 -7.72
C VAL A 125 13.02 -6.98 -7.24
N PRO A 126 14.13 -6.40 -7.74
CA PRO A 126 14.45 -4.98 -7.55
C PRO A 126 13.46 -4.08 -8.31
N VAL A 127 13.11 -2.93 -7.74
CA VAL A 127 12.16 -1.97 -8.33
C VAL A 127 12.77 -0.56 -8.36
N PHE A 128 12.54 0.18 -9.43
CA PHE A 128 12.87 1.60 -9.55
C PHE A 128 11.61 2.45 -9.42
N ALA A 129 11.43 3.01 -8.24
CA ALA A 129 10.39 4.00 -7.95
C ALA A 129 10.84 5.39 -8.42
N LEU A 130 9.97 6.11 -9.11
CA LEU A 130 10.15 7.51 -9.47
C LEU A 130 8.84 8.29 -9.43
N SER A 131 8.92 9.61 -9.20
CA SER A 131 7.80 10.52 -9.44
C SER A 131 8.14 11.60 -10.45
N LEU A 132 7.29 11.76 -11.46
CA LEU A 132 7.52 12.62 -12.63
C LEU A 132 7.42 14.10 -12.27
N ASN A 133 8.24 14.96 -12.89
CA ASN A 133 8.34 16.38 -12.54
C ASN A 133 7.16 17.26 -13.02
N ASP A 134 6.38 16.78 -13.98
CA ASP A 134 5.35 17.53 -14.72
C ASP A 134 3.92 17.27 -14.22
N SER A 135 3.69 16.06 -13.73
CA SER A 135 2.37 15.47 -13.47
C SER A 135 2.22 14.94 -12.04
N ASP A 136 3.30 14.97 -11.25
CA ASP A 136 3.42 14.39 -9.91
C ASP A 136 3.09 12.88 -9.78
N ILE A 137 2.80 12.19 -10.89
CA ILE A 137 2.52 10.75 -10.94
C ILE A 137 3.72 9.95 -10.41
N GLU A 138 3.45 8.91 -9.63
CA GLU A 138 4.45 7.92 -9.23
C GLU A 138 4.42 6.72 -10.18
N VAL A 139 5.59 6.12 -10.41
CA VAL A 139 5.82 5.05 -11.36
C VAL A 139 6.78 4.05 -10.70
N ASP A 140 6.41 2.77 -10.65
CA ASP A 140 7.26 1.69 -10.15
C ASP A 140 7.68 0.81 -11.34
N ILE A 141 8.97 0.85 -11.69
CA ILE A 141 9.54 0.12 -12.83
C ILE A 141 10.28 -1.12 -12.36
N CYS A 142 9.89 -2.30 -12.86
CA CYS A 142 10.64 -3.54 -12.71
C CYS A 142 11.13 -4.08 -14.07
N ILE A 143 12.10 -5.00 -14.05
CA ILE A 143 12.61 -5.69 -15.26
C ILE A 143 12.32 -7.18 -15.15
N ASN A 144 11.86 -7.77 -16.26
CA ASN A 144 11.63 -9.21 -16.44
C ASN A 144 10.68 -9.92 -15.44
N ASN A 145 9.95 -9.18 -14.60
CA ASN A 145 8.93 -9.73 -13.69
C ASN A 145 7.56 -9.85 -14.38
N ASP A 146 7.01 -11.05 -14.52
CA ASP A 146 5.72 -11.28 -15.21
C ASP A 146 4.47 -10.81 -14.44
N ALA A 147 4.64 -10.42 -13.16
CA ALA A 147 3.56 -9.90 -12.31
C ALA A 147 2.25 -10.73 -12.36
N PRO A 148 2.32 -12.08 -12.20
CA PRO A 148 1.25 -13.03 -12.52
C PRO A 148 -0.09 -12.72 -11.84
N SER A 149 -0.02 -12.22 -10.61
CA SER A 149 -1.14 -11.65 -9.84
C SER A 149 -2.05 -10.71 -10.65
N THR A 150 -1.54 -10.00 -11.66
CA THR A 150 -2.34 -9.13 -12.55
C THR A 150 -3.31 -9.95 -13.40
N ALA A 151 -2.81 -10.99 -14.08
CA ALA A 151 -3.64 -11.84 -14.94
C ALA A 151 -4.65 -12.65 -14.11
N THR A 152 -4.23 -13.17 -12.96
CA THR A 152 -5.12 -13.91 -12.06
C THR A 152 -6.14 -13.00 -11.35
N THR A 153 -5.81 -11.73 -11.07
CA THR A 153 -6.81 -10.73 -10.64
C THR A 153 -7.86 -10.46 -11.72
N ILE A 154 -7.49 -10.39 -13.01
CA ILE A 154 -8.45 -10.17 -14.11
C ILE A 154 -9.47 -11.31 -14.16
N LYS A 155 -9.02 -12.57 -14.13
CA LYS A 155 -9.92 -13.75 -14.11
C LYS A 155 -10.95 -13.64 -12.98
N TRP A 156 -10.51 -13.37 -11.75
CA TRP A 156 -11.39 -13.24 -10.60
C TRP A 156 -12.33 -12.01 -10.66
N LEU A 157 -12.01 -10.98 -11.44
CA LEU A 157 -12.90 -9.84 -11.70
C LEU A 157 -13.94 -10.12 -12.80
N GLU A 158 -13.64 -11.05 -13.72
CA GLU A 158 -14.59 -11.58 -14.70
C GLU A 158 -15.54 -12.62 -14.07
N GLU A 159 -15.04 -13.38 -13.09
CA GLU A 159 -15.75 -14.41 -12.34
C GLU A 159 -16.64 -13.82 -11.22
N TYR A 160 -16.08 -12.95 -10.37
CA TYR A 160 -16.78 -12.42 -9.18
C TYR A 160 -17.08 -10.92 -9.32
N SER A 161 -18.31 -10.59 -9.76
CA SER A 161 -18.78 -9.20 -9.93
C SER A 161 -18.64 -8.34 -8.67
N LEU A 162 -18.81 -8.93 -7.48
CA LEU A 162 -18.68 -8.24 -6.19
C LEU A 162 -17.23 -7.96 -5.78
N LEU A 163 -16.23 -8.56 -6.43
CA LEU A 163 -14.82 -8.41 -6.06
C LEU A 163 -14.35 -6.95 -6.16
N LYS A 164 -14.69 -6.26 -7.26
CA LYS A 164 -14.29 -4.87 -7.48
C LYS A 164 -14.82 -3.91 -6.41
N PRO A 165 -16.14 -3.81 -6.12
CA PRO A 165 -16.64 -2.90 -5.11
C PRO A 165 -16.12 -3.23 -3.71
N LEU A 166 -16.10 -4.52 -3.32
CA LEU A 166 -15.61 -4.94 -2.00
C LEU A 166 -14.11 -4.64 -1.84
N PHE A 167 -13.28 -4.98 -2.83
CA PHE A 167 -11.84 -4.66 -2.80
C PHE A 167 -11.58 -3.17 -2.68
N LEU A 168 -12.28 -2.34 -3.47
CA LEU A 168 -12.05 -0.90 -3.49
C LEU A 168 -12.50 -0.21 -2.20
N VAL A 169 -13.64 -0.58 -1.61
CA VAL A 169 -14.08 0.00 -0.34
C VAL A 169 -13.20 -0.47 0.83
N LEU A 170 -12.84 -1.76 0.87
CA LEU A 170 -11.89 -2.31 1.85
C LEU A 170 -10.53 -1.63 1.73
N LYS A 171 -9.95 -1.53 0.52
CA LYS A 171 -8.62 -0.92 0.33
C LYS A 171 -8.58 0.54 0.79
N HIS A 172 -9.65 1.32 0.60
CA HIS A 172 -9.69 2.70 1.11
C HIS A 172 -9.73 2.76 2.65
N GLY A 173 -10.70 2.11 3.29
CA GLY A 173 -10.84 2.15 4.74
C GLY A 173 -9.64 1.53 5.46
N LEU A 174 -9.17 0.37 5.01
CA LEU A 174 -8.01 -0.32 5.58
C LEU A 174 -6.66 0.38 5.31
N SER A 175 -6.59 1.34 4.38
CA SER A 175 -5.41 2.20 4.19
C SER A 175 -5.41 3.45 5.08
N SER A 176 -6.59 3.88 5.54
CA SER A 176 -6.77 5.09 6.35
C SER A 176 -7.00 4.81 7.84
N LEU A 177 -7.42 3.60 8.20
CA LEU A 177 -7.65 3.15 9.56
C LEU A 177 -6.36 3.16 10.41
N MET A 178 -6.41 3.83 11.56
CA MET A 178 -5.32 3.92 12.51
C MET A 178 -5.64 3.16 13.81
N LEU A 179 -4.67 2.37 14.27
CA LEU A 179 -4.71 1.72 15.58
C LEU A 179 -4.14 2.66 16.63
N ASP A 180 -4.89 2.91 17.70
CA ASP A 180 -4.56 3.98 18.66
C ASP A 180 -3.29 3.66 19.46
N ASN A 181 -3.04 2.38 19.74
CA ASN A 181 -1.80 1.90 20.36
C ASN A 181 -0.63 1.80 19.36
N HIS A 182 -0.89 1.85 18.05
CA HIS A 182 0.11 1.67 16.98
C HIS A 182 -0.11 2.64 15.80
N PRO A 183 -0.08 3.97 16.02
CA PRO A 183 -0.43 4.97 15.01
C PRO A 183 0.56 5.06 13.83
N THR A 184 1.71 4.37 13.91
CA THR A 184 2.69 4.28 12.81
C THR A 184 2.51 3.03 11.94
N PHE A 185 1.54 2.16 12.25
CA PHE A 185 1.22 0.97 11.45
C PHE A 185 0.09 1.30 10.45
N TYR A 186 0.34 0.99 9.17
CA TYR A 186 -0.61 1.21 8.08
C TYR A 186 -0.88 -0.15 7.44
N MET A 187 -2.12 -0.64 7.54
CA MET A 187 -2.39 -2.06 7.32
C MET A 187 -2.23 -2.52 5.87
N MET A 188 -2.39 -1.61 4.91
CA MET A 188 -2.19 -1.86 3.48
C MET A 188 -0.81 -1.45 2.94
N ASP A 189 0.15 -1.12 3.81
CA ASP A 189 1.52 -0.74 3.40
C ASP A 189 2.56 -1.84 3.64
N THR A 190 2.96 -2.51 2.55
CA THR A 190 4.03 -3.51 2.54
C THR A 190 5.40 -2.96 2.98
N LYS A 191 5.64 -1.64 2.87
CA LYS A 191 6.89 -0.98 3.31
C LYS A 191 6.96 -0.88 4.85
N ARG A 192 5.83 -1.02 5.54
CA ARG A 192 5.68 -0.97 7.02
C ARG A 192 5.19 -2.29 7.65
N ASN A 193 5.37 -3.41 6.94
CA ASN A 193 4.95 -4.76 7.31
C ASN A 193 3.42 -5.01 7.33
N GLY A 194 2.67 -4.22 6.56
CA GLY A 194 1.26 -4.49 6.25
C GLY A 194 1.07 -5.52 5.12
N MET A 195 -0.19 -5.74 4.77
CA MET A 195 -0.62 -6.58 3.66
C MET A 195 -0.35 -5.93 2.29
N ALA A 196 -0.19 -6.74 1.25
CA ALA A 196 -0.20 -6.26 -0.13
C ALA A 196 -1.63 -6.14 -0.65
N SER A 197 -1.85 -5.33 -1.71
CA SER A 197 -3.17 -5.28 -2.38
C SER A 197 -3.62 -6.66 -2.87
N PHE A 198 -2.73 -7.49 -3.42
CA PHE A 198 -3.09 -8.84 -3.85
C PHE A 198 -3.44 -9.77 -2.67
N THR A 199 -2.84 -9.58 -1.49
CA THR A 199 -3.24 -10.31 -0.27
C THR A 199 -4.71 -10.05 0.09
N LEU A 200 -5.17 -8.79 -0.02
CA LEU A 200 -6.57 -8.45 0.23
C LEU A 200 -7.51 -9.09 -0.82
N ILE A 201 -7.11 -9.11 -2.10
CA ILE A 201 -7.86 -9.82 -3.16
C ILE A 201 -7.98 -11.31 -2.82
N CYS A 202 -6.88 -11.96 -2.44
CA CYS A 202 -6.85 -13.36 -2.01
C CYS A 202 -7.81 -13.66 -0.84
N LEU A 203 -7.90 -12.77 0.17
CA LEU A 203 -8.81 -12.92 1.29
C LEU A 203 -10.29 -12.76 0.88
N ILE A 204 -10.59 -11.86 -0.07
CA ILE A 204 -11.95 -11.69 -0.60
C ILE A 204 -12.36 -12.92 -1.44
N VAL A 205 -11.48 -13.41 -2.31
CA VAL A 205 -11.76 -14.58 -3.16
C VAL A 205 -11.89 -15.87 -2.32
N ARG A 206 -11.05 -16.10 -1.29
CA ARG A 206 -11.27 -17.24 -0.38
C ARG A 206 -12.61 -17.12 0.37
N PHE A 207 -13.05 -15.91 0.69
CA PHE A 207 -14.37 -15.70 1.30
C PHE A 207 -15.50 -16.12 0.34
N PHE A 208 -15.44 -15.70 -0.94
CA PHE A 208 -16.43 -16.13 -1.94
C PHE A 208 -16.46 -17.65 -2.11
N GLN A 209 -15.30 -18.29 -2.29
CA GLN A 209 -15.23 -19.75 -2.41
C GLN A 209 -15.84 -20.48 -1.19
N MET A 210 -15.74 -19.92 0.03
CA MET A 210 -16.40 -20.46 1.22
C MET A 210 -17.92 -20.29 1.24
N GLU A 211 -18.48 -19.36 0.48
CA GLU A 211 -19.92 -19.19 0.30
C GLU A 211 -20.43 -20.16 -0.80
N GLU A 212 -19.66 -20.32 -1.88
CA GLU A 212 -19.93 -21.30 -2.93
C GLU A 212 -19.86 -22.75 -2.41
N ASP A 213 -18.94 -23.04 -1.48
CA ASP A 213 -18.87 -24.32 -0.75
C ASP A 213 -20.11 -24.59 0.13
N LYS A 214 -20.92 -23.57 0.43
CA LYS A 214 -22.23 -23.68 1.13
C LYS A 214 -23.41 -23.69 0.15
N GLY A 215 -23.16 -23.66 -1.16
CA GLY A 215 -24.19 -23.55 -2.19
C GLY A 215 -24.76 -22.14 -2.38
N VAL A 216 -24.13 -21.11 -1.82
CA VAL A 216 -24.54 -19.71 -1.99
C VAL A 216 -23.89 -19.13 -3.24
N LYS A 217 -24.70 -18.56 -4.13
CA LYS A 217 -24.26 -17.81 -5.30
C LYS A 217 -23.70 -16.45 -4.90
N ILE A 218 -22.61 -16.02 -5.53
CA ILE A 218 -21.95 -14.76 -5.19
C ILE A 218 -22.72 -13.56 -5.74
N GLU A 219 -23.42 -13.71 -6.87
CA GLU A 219 -24.27 -12.66 -7.44
C GLU A 219 -25.50 -12.33 -6.57
N ASP A 220 -25.94 -13.25 -5.72
CA ASP A 220 -27.11 -13.09 -4.83
C ASP A 220 -26.76 -12.41 -3.48
N LEU A 221 -25.48 -12.13 -3.22
CA LEU A 221 -25.00 -11.59 -1.94
C LEU A 221 -25.14 -10.06 -1.82
N SER A 222 -25.76 -9.60 -0.72
CA SER A 222 -25.77 -8.18 -0.32
C SER A 222 -24.35 -7.65 -0.11
N LEU A 223 -23.98 -6.55 -0.78
CA LEU A 223 -22.65 -5.94 -0.70
C LEU A 223 -22.30 -5.45 0.71
N GLY A 224 -23.22 -4.76 1.36
CA GLY A 224 -23.02 -4.21 2.70
C GLY A 224 -22.85 -5.30 3.75
N ASN A 225 -23.69 -6.33 3.69
CA ASN A 225 -23.57 -7.49 4.58
C ASN A 225 -22.26 -8.26 4.30
N THR A 226 -21.93 -8.49 3.04
CA THR A 226 -20.69 -9.19 2.65
C THR A 226 -19.43 -8.43 3.10
N LEU A 227 -19.43 -7.09 3.05
CA LEU A 227 -18.35 -6.26 3.62
C LEU A 227 -18.15 -6.54 5.12
N LEU A 228 -19.23 -6.52 5.90
CA LEU A 228 -19.20 -6.81 7.33
C LEU A 228 -18.74 -8.24 7.62
N ARG A 229 -19.26 -9.22 6.87
CA ARG A 229 -18.92 -10.65 7.04
C ARG A 229 -17.46 -10.95 6.69
N ILE A 230 -16.91 -10.33 5.65
CA ILE A 230 -15.48 -10.41 5.30
C ILE A 230 -14.62 -9.84 6.43
N LEU A 231 -14.93 -8.63 6.91
CA LEU A 231 -14.16 -7.99 7.98
C LEU A 231 -14.21 -8.79 9.28
N LYS A 232 -15.40 -9.26 9.67
CA LYS A 232 -15.59 -10.09 10.87
C LYS A 232 -14.81 -11.40 10.75
N TYR A 233 -15.04 -12.18 9.69
CA TYR A 233 -14.42 -13.51 9.52
C TYR A 233 -12.90 -13.44 9.58
N TRP A 234 -12.26 -12.52 8.83
CA TRP A 234 -10.81 -12.38 8.86
C TRP A 234 -10.26 -11.71 10.13
N SER A 235 -11.11 -11.08 10.95
CA SER A 235 -10.72 -10.62 12.30
C SER A 235 -10.80 -11.73 13.38
N GLU A 236 -11.43 -12.85 13.07
CA GLU A 236 -11.61 -14.01 13.97
C GLU A 236 -10.76 -15.23 13.52
N PHE A 237 -10.11 -15.15 12.35
CA PHE A 237 -9.35 -16.24 11.72
C PHE A 237 -7.94 -16.44 12.30
N ASP A 238 -7.56 -17.70 12.54
CA ASP A 238 -6.21 -18.09 13.00
C ASP A 238 -5.16 -18.03 11.88
N PHE A 239 -4.73 -16.81 11.56
CA PHE A 239 -3.60 -16.55 10.67
C PHE A 239 -2.23 -17.00 11.21
N VAL A 240 -2.11 -17.43 12.47
CA VAL A 240 -0.84 -17.86 13.08
C VAL A 240 -0.55 -19.30 12.67
N HIS A 241 -1.51 -20.21 12.86
CA HIS A 241 -1.33 -21.64 12.57
C HIS A 241 -1.92 -22.07 11.22
N THR A 242 -2.82 -21.29 10.63
CA THR A 242 -3.50 -21.63 9.36
C THR A 242 -2.98 -20.79 8.19
N GLY A 243 -2.81 -21.42 7.04
CA GLY A 243 -2.54 -20.79 5.75
C GLY A 243 -3.63 -21.09 4.73
N ILE A 244 -3.65 -20.30 3.66
CA ILE A 244 -4.72 -20.25 2.65
C ILE A 244 -4.16 -20.66 1.29
N PHE A 245 -4.90 -21.48 0.55
CA PHE A 245 -4.69 -21.70 -0.88
C PHE A 245 -5.97 -21.39 -1.67
N LEU A 246 -5.81 -21.06 -2.95
CA LEU A 246 -6.89 -20.52 -3.80
C LEU A 246 -7.14 -21.31 -5.08
N LYS A 247 -6.26 -22.28 -5.39
CA LYS A 247 -6.31 -23.10 -6.59
C LYS A 247 -7.57 -23.99 -6.58
N ASN A 248 -8.24 -24.10 -7.73
CA ASN A 248 -9.56 -24.73 -7.87
C ASN A 248 -10.57 -24.06 -6.91
N LYS A 249 -11.26 -24.84 -6.06
CA LYS A 249 -12.13 -24.32 -4.99
C LYS A 249 -11.39 -23.65 -3.84
N GLY A 250 -10.07 -23.66 -3.81
CA GLY A 250 -9.25 -23.17 -2.69
C GLY A 250 -9.47 -23.95 -1.39
N GLY A 251 -8.96 -23.41 -0.28
CA GLY A 251 -9.10 -24.00 1.04
C GLY A 251 -8.05 -23.52 2.04
N PHE A 252 -7.82 -24.35 3.05
CA PHE A 252 -6.91 -24.07 4.17
C PHE A 252 -5.92 -25.22 4.39
N PHE A 253 -4.72 -24.88 4.84
CA PHE A 253 -3.72 -25.84 5.34
C PHE A 253 -3.20 -25.39 6.70
N LYS A 254 -2.80 -26.34 7.56
CA LYS A 254 -2.01 -26.00 8.75
C LYS A 254 -0.57 -25.67 8.32
N LYS A 255 0.03 -24.60 8.84
CA LYS A 255 1.39 -24.20 8.47
C LYS A 255 2.45 -25.22 8.89
N ASP A 256 2.22 -25.92 10.00
CA ASP A 256 3.13 -26.92 10.57
C ASP A 256 3.43 -28.09 9.61
N THR A 257 2.51 -28.49 8.73
CA THR A 257 2.70 -29.56 7.74
C THR A 257 3.57 -29.17 6.55
N LYS A 258 3.75 -27.86 6.26
CA LYS A 258 4.66 -27.40 5.19
C LYS A 258 6.12 -27.70 5.57
N SER A 259 6.98 -27.92 4.56
CA SER A 259 8.39 -28.27 4.77
C SER A 259 9.16 -27.17 5.54
N THR A 260 10.21 -27.53 6.28
CA THR A 260 10.93 -26.62 7.20
C THR A 260 11.37 -25.30 6.59
N ASN A 261 11.75 -25.31 5.30
CA ASN A 261 12.24 -24.14 4.58
C ASN A 261 11.14 -23.42 3.77
N SER A 262 9.87 -23.86 3.85
CA SER A 262 8.76 -23.27 3.09
C SER A 262 8.39 -21.88 3.62
N PRO A 263 8.22 -20.86 2.74
CA PRO A 263 7.76 -19.53 3.16
C PRO A 263 6.29 -19.50 3.62
N LEU A 264 5.59 -20.64 3.53
CA LEU A 264 4.23 -20.84 4.05
C LEU A 264 4.22 -21.44 5.47
N LYS A 265 5.36 -21.90 6.01
CA LYS A 265 5.46 -22.47 7.36
C LYS A 265 5.53 -21.40 8.48
N ASN A 266 5.99 -20.19 8.17
CA ASN A 266 6.30 -19.18 9.18
C ASN A 266 5.04 -18.73 9.96
N PRO A 267 4.98 -18.90 11.30
CA PRO A 267 3.84 -18.50 12.11
C PRO A 267 3.68 -16.98 12.22
N GLU A 268 4.76 -16.19 12.14
CA GLU A 268 4.75 -14.73 12.32
C GLU A 268 4.22 -13.94 11.11
N VAL A 269 3.96 -14.61 9.99
CA VAL A 269 3.55 -14.01 8.71
C VAL A 269 2.30 -14.72 8.20
N ILE A 270 1.33 -14.01 7.65
CA ILE A 270 0.18 -14.65 7.01
C ILE A 270 0.69 -15.54 5.87
N ALA A 271 0.19 -16.77 5.79
CA ALA A 271 0.51 -17.70 4.70
C ALA A 271 -0.63 -17.69 3.69
N VAL A 272 -0.39 -17.08 2.52
CA VAL A 272 -1.26 -17.21 1.35
C VAL A 272 -0.41 -17.72 0.20
N GLU A 273 -0.78 -18.89 -0.32
CA GLU A 273 -0.15 -19.56 -1.45
C GLU A 273 -0.47 -18.84 -2.76
N ASP A 274 0.54 -18.60 -3.61
CA ASP A 274 0.34 -17.96 -4.92
C ASP A 274 -0.40 -18.94 -5.85
N PRO A 275 -1.57 -18.57 -6.42
CA PRO A 275 -2.31 -19.45 -7.33
C PRO A 275 -1.50 -19.90 -8.54
N ASP A 276 -0.52 -19.08 -8.95
CA ASP A 276 0.36 -19.32 -10.08
C ASP A 276 1.72 -19.96 -9.64
N ASN A 277 2.00 -20.10 -8.32
CA ASN A 277 3.22 -20.74 -7.80
C ASN A 277 3.12 -21.21 -6.32
N GLU A 278 2.94 -22.52 -6.10
CA GLU A 278 2.67 -23.10 -4.76
C GLU A 278 3.83 -22.95 -3.74
N ASP A 279 5.05 -22.64 -4.19
CA ASP A 279 6.21 -22.34 -3.31
C ASP A 279 6.32 -20.85 -2.90
N VAL A 280 5.41 -19.99 -3.37
CA VAL A 280 5.43 -18.55 -3.10
C VAL A 280 4.35 -18.15 -2.09
N ASN A 281 4.78 -17.50 -1.00
CA ASN A 281 3.87 -16.76 -0.13
C ASN A 281 3.63 -15.34 -0.70
N VAL A 282 2.41 -15.05 -1.15
CA VAL A 282 2.03 -13.71 -1.65
C VAL A 282 1.85 -12.70 -0.52
N ALA A 283 1.49 -13.18 0.67
CA ALA A 283 1.28 -12.37 1.87
C ALA A 283 2.56 -12.10 2.67
N ARG A 284 3.75 -12.50 2.18
CA ARG A 284 5.08 -12.40 2.83
C ARG A 284 5.47 -11.07 3.52
N SER A 285 4.80 -9.95 3.23
CA SER A 285 5.03 -8.66 3.90
C SER A 285 4.27 -8.50 5.23
N SER A 286 3.24 -9.32 5.47
CA SER A 286 2.29 -9.19 6.58
C SER A 286 2.81 -9.73 7.93
N THR A 287 3.98 -9.25 8.36
CA THR A 287 4.69 -9.76 9.55
C THR A 287 4.14 -9.22 10.89
N LYS A 288 2.92 -8.67 10.88
CA LYS A 288 2.25 -8.01 12.02
C LYS A 288 0.79 -8.46 12.11
N ILE A 289 0.61 -9.78 12.17
CA ILE A 289 -0.69 -10.47 12.22
C ILE A 289 -1.59 -9.89 13.32
N ASP A 290 -1.03 -9.66 14.50
CA ASP A 290 -1.66 -9.02 15.67
C ASP A 290 -2.35 -7.69 15.30
N LYS A 291 -1.68 -6.86 14.50
CA LYS A 291 -2.15 -5.53 14.09
C LYS A 291 -3.11 -5.63 12.91
N ILE A 292 -2.93 -6.63 12.05
CA ILE A 292 -3.84 -6.89 10.93
C ILE A 292 -5.20 -7.36 11.47
N ILE A 293 -5.22 -8.34 12.38
CA ILE A 293 -6.41 -8.80 13.09
C ILE A 293 -7.07 -7.63 13.84
N SER A 294 -6.29 -6.84 14.60
CA SER A 294 -6.82 -5.66 15.31
C SER A 294 -7.42 -4.61 14.38
N GLY A 295 -6.83 -4.39 13.19
CA GLY A 295 -7.34 -3.48 12.18
C GLY A 295 -8.64 -3.96 11.54
N LEU A 296 -8.70 -5.23 11.13
CA LEU A 296 -9.91 -5.87 10.61
C LEU A 296 -11.04 -5.84 11.65
N LYS A 297 -10.72 -6.10 12.93
CA LYS A 297 -11.69 -6.03 14.02
C LYS A 297 -12.23 -4.61 14.23
N LYS A 298 -11.35 -3.60 14.30
CA LYS A 298 -11.75 -2.19 14.44
C LYS A 298 -12.59 -1.73 13.24
N ALA A 299 -12.24 -2.15 12.02
CA ALA A 299 -13.03 -1.90 10.81
C ALA A 299 -14.43 -2.51 10.87
N TYR A 300 -14.55 -3.77 11.30
CA TYR A 300 -15.85 -4.41 11.53
C TYR A 300 -16.66 -3.64 12.58
N GLN A 301 -16.09 -3.36 13.75
CA GLN A 301 -16.76 -2.65 14.84
C GLN A 301 -17.27 -1.26 14.44
N LEU A 302 -16.46 -0.46 13.72
CA LEU A 302 -16.86 0.87 13.27
C LEU A 302 -18.12 0.84 12.38
N LEU A 303 -18.20 -0.09 11.43
CA LEU A 303 -19.36 -0.26 10.57
C LEU A 303 -20.56 -0.89 11.32
N ASP A 304 -20.30 -1.92 12.13
CA ASP A 304 -21.32 -2.67 12.90
C ASP A 304 -21.97 -1.81 14.00
N GLU A 305 -21.24 -0.86 14.58
CA GLU A 305 -21.79 0.20 15.44
C GLU A 305 -22.55 1.24 14.60
N ARG A 306 -21.99 1.67 13.45
CA ARG A 306 -22.61 2.69 12.60
C ARG A 306 -23.97 2.26 12.04
N LEU A 307 -24.13 1.01 11.61
CA LEU A 307 -25.42 0.50 11.08
C LEU A 307 -26.56 0.49 12.12
N LYS A 308 -26.23 0.57 13.42
CA LYS A 308 -27.21 0.66 14.51
C LYS A 308 -27.61 2.10 14.84
N THR A 309 -26.95 3.10 14.25
CA THR A 309 -27.30 4.52 14.44
C THR A 309 -28.42 4.94 13.49
N SER A 310 -29.34 5.77 13.97
CA SER A 310 -30.47 6.31 13.21
C SER A 310 -30.12 7.56 12.39
N GLU A 311 -28.84 7.88 12.23
CA GLU A 311 -28.37 9.12 11.60
C GLU A 311 -28.39 9.05 10.06
N GLN A 312 -28.79 10.16 9.44
CA GLN A 312 -29.01 10.24 7.98
C GLN A 312 -27.75 10.61 7.18
N ASP A 313 -26.61 10.86 7.82
CA ASP A 313 -25.32 11.00 7.15
C ASP A 313 -24.66 9.63 6.88
N SER A 314 -23.62 9.63 6.05
CA SER A 314 -22.99 8.44 5.45
C SER A 314 -22.66 7.32 6.46
N LEU A 315 -22.93 6.07 6.11
CA LEU A 315 -22.50 4.88 6.84
C LEU A 315 -21.00 4.64 6.62
N LEU A 316 -20.50 4.79 5.39
CA LEU A 316 -19.07 4.61 5.10
C LEU A 316 -18.17 5.66 5.75
N SER A 317 -18.69 6.81 6.19
CA SER A 317 -17.92 7.83 6.91
C SER A 317 -17.28 7.33 8.22
N SER A 318 -17.87 6.29 8.82
CA SER A 318 -17.32 5.59 9.98
C SER A 318 -16.05 4.79 9.67
N PHE A 319 -15.77 4.54 8.40
CA PHE A 319 -14.70 3.64 7.91
C PHE A 319 -13.75 4.31 6.89
N ILE A 320 -14.22 5.33 6.18
CA ILE A 320 -13.50 6.09 5.15
C ILE A 320 -13.72 7.58 5.41
N LEU A 321 -12.66 8.29 5.81
CA LEU A 321 -12.70 9.74 6.00
C LEU A 321 -11.99 10.47 4.85
N LEU A 322 -12.65 11.51 4.34
CA LEU A 322 -12.05 12.48 3.42
C LEU A 322 -11.84 13.82 4.13
N PRO A 323 -10.72 14.52 3.85
CA PRO A 323 -10.46 15.85 4.40
C PRO A 323 -11.62 16.82 4.15
N ALA A 324 -11.91 17.63 5.16
CA ALA A 324 -13.04 18.57 5.17
C ALA A 324 -13.06 19.64 4.04
N ASN A 325 -11.97 19.73 3.28
CA ASN A 325 -11.76 20.68 2.19
C ASN A 325 -12.13 20.07 0.81
N VAL A 326 -12.54 18.80 0.78
CA VAL A 326 -13.10 18.15 -0.41
C VAL A 326 -14.53 18.66 -0.60
N GLY A 327 -14.69 19.57 -1.56
CA GLY A 327 -16.02 19.93 -2.10
C GLY A 327 -16.57 18.86 -3.03
N ASP A 328 -17.70 19.17 -3.66
CA ASP A 328 -18.48 18.24 -4.50
C ASP A 328 -17.65 17.58 -5.63
N GLN A 329 -16.65 18.29 -6.16
CA GLN A 329 -15.70 17.73 -7.12
C GLN A 329 -14.55 17.01 -6.42
N ARG A 330 -14.44 15.68 -6.65
CA ARG A 330 -13.32 14.86 -6.17
C ARG A 330 -11.97 15.42 -6.64
N PRO A 331 -11.01 15.68 -5.73
CA PRO A 331 -9.64 16.03 -6.10
C PRO A 331 -8.97 14.94 -6.94
N CYS A 332 -8.07 15.34 -7.84
CA CYS A 332 -7.39 14.41 -8.74
C CYS A 332 -6.01 13.99 -8.22
N GLY A 333 -5.61 12.74 -8.49
CA GLY A 333 -4.25 12.27 -8.20
C GLY A 333 -3.86 12.44 -6.73
N LYS A 334 -2.67 13.00 -6.47
CA LYS A 334 -2.15 13.24 -5.10
C LYS A 334 -2.94 14.26 -4.26
N GLN A 335 -3.86 15.01 -4.86
CA GLN A 335 -4.79 15.85 -4.09
C GLN A 335 -5.90 15.02 -3.44
N TYR A 336 -6.14 13.79 -3.91
CA TYR A 336 -7.01 12.82 -3.24
C TYR A 336 -6.25 12.16 -2.09
N VAL A 337 -6.39 12.75 -0.90
CA VAL A 337 -5.80 12.28 0.36
C VAL A 337 -6.91 11.71 1.23
N LEU A 338 -6.67 10.58 1.89
CA LEU A 338 -7.55 10.03 2.93
C LEU A 338 -7.15 10.60 4.30
N GLU A 339 -8.12 10.94 5.14
CA GLU A 339 -7.88 11.41 6.50
C GLU A 339 -7.75 10.21 7.47
N GLY A 340 -6.81 10.28 8.41
CA GLY A 340 -6.45 9.15 9.27
C GLY A 340 -7.52 8.85 10.33
N LEU A 341 -8.07 7.63 10.30
CA LEU A 341 -9.21 7.24 11.11
C LEU A 341 -8.76 6.62 12.45
N GLY A 342 -8.48 7.49 13.43
CA GLY A 342 -8.28 7.16 14.83
C GLY A 342 -9.44 7.62 15.73
N ASN A 343 -9.38 7.37 17.04
CA ASN A 343 -10.51 7.58 17.97
C ASN A 343 -10.94 9.04 18.22
N PHE A 344 -10.47 10.02 17.44
CA PHE A 344 -10.95 11.40 17.51
C PHE A 344 -12.44 11.57 17.18
N HIS A 345 -13.07 10.62 16.47
CA HIS A 345 -14.45 10.75 16.02
C HIS A 345 -15.55 10.22 16.98
N LEU A 346 -15.20 9.48 18.03
CA LEU A 346 -16.17 9.01 19.05
C LEU A 346 -16.54 10.07 20.11
N SER A 347 -16.11 11.32 19.96
CA SER A 347 -16.31 12.41 20.94
C SER A 347 -16.96 13.68 20.35
N ASN A 348 -17.97 13.51 19.49
CA ASN A 348 -18.65 14.63 18.83
C ASN A 348 -19.65 15.40 19.74
N SER A 349 -19.80 15.03 21.01
CA SER A 349 -20.40 15.84 22.08
C SER A 349 -19.47 16.96 22.54
N ARG A 350 -19.11 17.86 21.62
CA ARG A 350 -18.09 18.93 21.79
C ARG A 350 -18.34 19.82 23.03
N PRO A 351 -17.42 19.85 24.01
CA PRO A 351 -17.34 20.97 24.94
C PRO A 351 -16.78 22.20 24.21
N SER A 352 -17.29 23.40 24.54
CA SER A 352 -16.72 24.66 24.02
C SER A 352 -15.25 24.81 24.42
N ARG A 353 -14.44 25.46 23.57
CA ARG A 353 -13.02 25.77 23.86
C ARG A 353 -12.82 26.55 25.17
N MET A 354 -13.85 27.25 25.68
CA MET A 354 -13.82 27.87 27.01
C MET A 354 -13.85 26.85 28.17
N ALA A 355 -14.57 25.73 28.03
CA ALA A 355 -14.72 24.74 29.10
C ALA A 355 -13.38 24.07 29.45
N ILE A 356 -12.59 23.71 28.43
CA ILE A 356 -11.25 23.12 28.59
C ILE A 356 -10.33 24.08 29.36
N ARG A 357 -10.38 25.38 29.05
CA ARG A 357 -9.57 26.41 29.72
C ARG A 357 -9.97 26.64 31.18
N HIS A 358 -11.24 26.37 31.53
CA HIS A 358 -11.71 26.42 32.92
C HIS A 358 -11.42 25.14 33.73
N ALA A 359 -11.25 23.99 33.07
CA ALA A 359 -10.84 22.75 33.73
C ALA A 359 -9.37 22.81 34.16
N LEU A 360 -8.46 23.13 33.23
CA LEU A 360 -7.01 23.19 33.50
C LEU A 360 -6.67 24.19 34.63
N ASN A 361 -7.30 25.37 34.63
CA ASN A 361 -7.12 26.38 35.68
C ASN A 361 -7.66 25.99 37.08
N LYS A 362 -8.32 24.82 37.25
CA LYS A 362 -8.78 24.32 38.55
C LYS A 362 -7.85 23.29 39.19
N GLU A 363 -6.99 22.61 38.43
CA GLU A 363 -6.11 21.57 38.99
C GLU A 363 -4.84 22.17 39.60
N ASP A 364 -4.21 23.16 38.95
CA ASP A 364 -3.01 23.85 39.46
C ASP A 364 -3.22 24.59 40.79
N LYS A 365 -4.48 24.84 41.20
CA LYS A 365 -4.81 25.45 42.50
C LYS A 365 -5.06 24.45 43.64
N ARG A 366 -4.80 23.15 43.44
CA ARG A 366 -5.03 22.10 44.46
C ARG A 366 -3.79 21.40 45.01
N LYS A 367 -2.57 21.89 44.73
CA LYS A 367 -1.33 21.37 45.32
C LYS A 367 -0.49 22.49 45.96
N GLY A 368 -0.97 22.99 47.10
CA GLY A 368 -0.26 23.97 47.93
C GLY A 368 -0.40 23.66 49.42
N TYR A 369 0.73 23.35 50.06
CA TYR A 369 1.00 23.35 51.51
C TYR A 369 -0.12 22.96 52.51
N SER A 370 0.11 21.85 53.21
CA SER A 370 0.22 21.94 54.67
C SER A 370 1.31 20.98 55.16
N GLY A 371 2.05 21.37 56.20
CA GLY A 371 3.06 20.52 56.84
C GLY A 371 2.88 20.56 58.34
N LYS A 372 3.01 19.40 59.00
CA LYS A 372 3.13 19.29 60.46
C LYS A 372 4.18 18.24 60.82
N ARG A 373 4.90 18.51 61.91
CA ARG A 373 5.92 17.62 62.47
C ARG A 373 5.27 16.41 63.14
N GLY A 374 5.85 15.23 62.94
CA GLY A 374 5.66 14.04 63.77
C GLY A 374 7.04 13.46 64.10
N ARG A 375 7.28 13.13 65.37
CA ARG A 375 8.57 12.66 65.89
C ARG A 375 8.36 11.31 66.55
N TYR A 376 9.13 10.30 66.18
CA TYR A 376 9.50 9.18 67.04
C TYR A 376 10.83 8.58 66.57
N GLU A 377 11.62 8.06 67.51
CA GLU A 377 12.87 7.36 67.26
C GLU A 377 12.64 5.92 66.75
N ASP A 378 13.66 5.35 66.09
CA ASP A 378 14.14 4.00 66.43
C ASP A 378 15.63 3.84 66.05
N GLU A 379 16.32 2.83 66.60
CA GLU A 379 17.79 2.79 66.71
C GLU A 379 18.54 1.83 65.76
N SER A 380 19.86 2.08 65.65
CA SER A 380 20.92 1.12 65.29
C SER A 380 21.07 0.70 63.81
N GLY A 381 22.18 0.00 63.48
CA GLY A 381 22.38 -0.61 62.14
C GLY A 381 23.58 -0.12 61.29
N ARG A 382 24.75 0.09 61.89
CA ARG A 382 26.08 0.40 61.27
C ARG A 382 26.23 0.11 59.75
N ARG A 383 26.57 1.12 58.95
CA ARG A 383 27.23 0.96 57.63
C ARG A 383 28.72 1.29 57.74
N SER A 384 29.59 0.45 57.18
CA SER A 384 31.02 0.78 57.01
C SER A 384 31.23 1.62 55.74
N ARG A 385 32.32 2.40 55.72
CA ARG A 385 32.87 3.04 54.52
C ARG A 385 34.04 2.22 53.97
N HIS A 386 34.28 2.34 52.67
CA HIS A 386 35.51 2.76 51.99
C HIS A 386 35.11 2.88 50.50
N GLU A 387 35.16 4.05 49.86
CA GLU A 387 36.32 4.86 49.45
C GLU A 387 36.99 4.36 48.16
N ASP A 388 37.29 5.33 47.29
CA ASP A 388 37.81 5.16 45.94
C ASP A 388 39.31 4.81 45.91
N ASP A 389 39.76 4.13 44.85
CA ASP A 389 40.84 4.66 44.00
C ASP A 389 40.80 4.01 42.60
N SER A 390 41.77 4.35 41.78
CA SER A 390 41.80 4.31 40.32
C SER A 390 42.80 3.28 39.78
N GLY A 391 42.70 3.00 38.47
CA GLY A 391 43.93 3.00 37.67
C GLY A 391 44.23 1.84 36.70
N ARG A 392 45.00 2.25 35.67
CA ARG A 392 45.92 1.51 34.79
C ARG A 392 45.43 0.63 33.63
N ARG A 393 46.20 0.81 32.54
CA ARG A 393 46.11 0.23 31.19
C ARG A 393 47.06 -0.98 31.03
N SER A 394 46.77 -1.86 30.07
CA SER A 394 47.72 -2.57 29.18
C SER A 394 46.94 -2.98 27.89
N ARG A 395 47.40 -2.98 26.62
CA ARG A 395 48.66 -3.37 25.91
C ARG A 395 48.91 -4.89 25.93
N TYR A 396 49.21 -5.59 24.82
CA TYR A 396 49.47 -5.27 23.38
C TYR A 396 48.90 -6.40 22.46
N GLU A 397 49.06 -6.56 21.12
CA GLU A 397 49.91 -6.01 20.01
C GLU A 397 49.04 -5.23 18.96
N ASP A 398 49.28 -5.00 17.63
CA ASP A 398 50.14 -5.51 16.52
C ASP A 398 49.84 -6.97 16.04
N ARG A 399 50.06 -7.46 14.78
CA ARG A 399 50.57 -6.94 13.47
C ARG A 399 50.17 -7.86 12.27
N PRO A 400 50.59 -7.65 10.99
CA PRO A 400 50.64 -6.46 10.10
C PRO A 400 49.60 -6.62 8.92
N GLY A 401 49.47 -5.77 7.89
CA GLY A 401 50.16 -4.53 7.50
C GLY A 401 50.78 -4.59 6.09
N LYS A 402 50.06 -4.15 5.04
CA LYS A 402 50.61 -3.82 3.71
C LYS A 402 49.90 -2.61 3.08
N LYS A 403 50.67 -1.58 2.73
CA LYS A 403 50.29 -0.48 1.82
C LYS A 403 51.21 -0.54 0.60
N GLY A 404 50.72 -0.05 -0.54
CA GLY A 404 51.54 0.31 -1.70
C GLY A 404 51.00 1.61 -2.28
N ASN A 405 51.87 2.60 -2.47
CA ASN A 405 51.57 3.78 -3.28
C ASN A 405 51.83 3.44 -4.75
N TYR A 406 51.23 4.19 -5.69
CA TYR A 406 51.95 4.74 -6.83
C TYR A 406 51.20 5.95 -7.40
N ASP A 407 51.97 6.82 -8.07
CA ASP A 407 51.58 8.08 -8.69
C ASP A 407 50.75 7.84 -9.98
N GLY A 408 50.08 8.81 -10.61
CA GLY A 408 50.13 10.26 -10.43
C GLY A 408 50.59 10.96 -11.72
N HIS A 409 49.72 11.01 -12.74
CA HIS A 409 49.99 11.73 -13.99
C HIS A 409 48.75 12.48 -14.50
N SER A 410 48.99 13.66 -15.07
CA SER A 410 48.00 14.57 -15.66
C SER A 410 48.26 14.77 -17.15
N ASN A 411 47.21 14.77 -17.98
CA ASN A 411 47.14 15.41 -19.31
C ASN A 411 45.75 15.17 -19.94
N HIS A 412 45.28 15.88 -20.98
CA HIS A 412 45.27 17.33 -21.27
C HIS A 412 44.28 17.54 -22.45
N ASN A 413 43.45 18.59 -22.42
CA ASN A 413 42.63 19.16 -23.53
C ASN A 413 41.86 18.26 -24.55
N GLY A 414 40.58 18.59 -24.80
CA GLY A 414 39.75 17.91 -25.80
C GLY A 414 38.48 18.65 -26.26
N LYS A 415 38.55 19.97 -26.53
CA LYS A 415 37.38 20.76 -26.98
C LYS A 415 36.98 20.42 -28.43
N ARG A 416 35.69 20.15 -28.69
CA ARG A 416 35.08 20.37 -30.02
C ARG A 416 33.63 20.86 -29.91
N LYS A 417 33.38 22.08 -30.39
CA LYS A 417 32.03 22.60 -30.71
C LYS A 417 31.59 22.07 -32.08
N ARG A 418 30.28 21.91 -32.29
CA ARG A 418 29.60 22.22 -33.57
C ARG A 418 28.26 22.92 -33.26
N GLN A 419 27.77 23.71 -34.21
CA GLN A 419 26.59 24.55 -34.07
C GLN A 419 25.46 24.10 -34.99
N PHE A 420 24.23 24.41 -34.57
CA PHE A 420 23.01 24.70 -35.34
C PHE A 420 22.90 24.28 -36.81
N GLN A 421 21.78 23.62 -37.13
CA GLN A 421 20.79 24.20 -38.05
C GLN A 421 19.37 23.74 -37.68
N SER A 422 18.38 24.59 -37.93
CA SER A 422 16.94 24.31 -38.04
C SER A 422 16.60 24.15 -39.54
N ASP A 423 15.43 23.76 -40.07
CA ASP A 423 14.00 23.69 -39.72
C ASP A 423 13.35 22.57 -40.59
N PRO A 424 12.01 22.40 -40.76
CA PRO A 424 10.82 22.82 -39.98
C PRO A 424 10.00 21.59 -39.49
N ALA A 425 8.72 21.77 -39.15
CA ALA A 425 7.81 20.73 -38.68
C ALA A 425 6.92 20.12 -39.78
N GLU A 426 6.45 18.88 -39.57
CA GLU A 426 5.29 18.32 -40.29
C GLU A 426 4.45 17.40 -39.38
N SER A 427 3.16 17.21 -39.69
CA SER A 427 2.15 16.70 -38.75
C SER A 427 1.81 15.21 -38.94
N SER A 428 1.60 14.46 -37.85
CA SER A 428 1.14 13.06 -37.92
C SER A 428 0.32 12.58 -36.70
N THR A 429 -0.64 13.38 -36.26
CA THR A 429 -1.73 12.93 -35.37
C THR A 429 -2.55 11.78 -36.01
N SER A 430 -3.27 11.01 -35.17
CA SER A 430 -4.32 10.04 -35.58
C SER A 430 -3.91 8.64 -36.12
N LYS A 431 -2.84 8.01 -35.61
CA LYS A 431 -2.59 6.56 -35.85
C LYS A 431 -2.42 5.64 -34.61
N ASN A 432 -2.06 6.15 -33.43
CA ASN A 432 -1.75 5.27 -32.28
C ASN A 432 -2.99 4.81 -31.46
N SER A 433 -4.10 5.55 -31.45
CA SER A 433 -5.28 5.22 -30.63
C SER A 433 -5.98 3.90 -31.01
N LYS A 434 -5.87 3.45 -32.27
CA LYS A 434 -6.49 2.20 -32.75
C LYS A 434 -5.73 0.92 -32.35
N ARG A 435 -4.45 1.00 -31.93
CA ARG A 435 -3.67 -0.20 -31.55
C ARG A 435 -4.10 -0.80 -30.21
N TYR A 436 -4.45 0.04 -29.22
CA TYR A 436 -4.80 -0.45 -27.87
C TYR A 436 -6.08 -1.29 -27.82
N LYS A 437 -7.08 -1.02 -28.68
CA LYS A 437 -8.31 -1.85 -28.73
C LYS A 437 -8.13 -3.21 -29.41
N HIS A 438 -7.06 -3.44 -30.17
CA HIS A 438 -6.84 -4.72 -30.86
C HIS A 438 -6.05 -5.76 -30.05
N ALA A 439 -5.39 -5.37 -28.95
CA ALA A 439 -4.68 -6.33 -28.09
C ALA A 439 -5.66 -7.33 -27.42
N VAL A 440 -6.74 -6.81 -26.83
CA VAL A 440 -7.77 -7.60 -26.13
C VAL A 440 -8.47 -8.60 -27.07
N SER A 441 -8.75 -8.19 -28.31
CA SER A 441 -9.47 -9.03 -29.28
C SER A 441 -8.69 -10.25 -29.79
N ARG A 442 -7.36 -10.33 -29.62
CA ARG A 442 -6.55 -11.43 -30.15
C ARG A 442 -6.39 -12.62 -29.20
N TYR A 443 -6.75 -12.49 -27.92
CA TYR A 443 -6.72 -13.60 -26.97
C TYR A 443 -7.88 -14.61 -27.19
N ASN A 444 -9.04 -14.13 -27.66
CA ASN A 444 -10.26 -14.93 -27.83
C ASN A 444 -10.43 -15.58 -29.22
N LYS A 445 -9.35 -15.93 -29.93
CA LYS A 445 -9.46 -16.57 -31.27
C LYS A 445 -8.55 -17.78 -31.57
N ASN A 446 -7.80 -18.30 -30.61
CA ASN A 446 -7.09 -19.58 -30.74
C ASN A 446 -7.59 -20.60 -29.69
N ARG A 447 -8.75 -21.19 -29.98
CA ARG A 447 -9.06 -22.61 -29.71
C ARG A 447 -9.23 -23.29 -31.10
N PRO A 448 -8.97 -24.60 -31.28
CA PRO A 448 -9.32 -25.75 -30.42
C PRO A 448 -8.83 -25.70 -28.98
#